data_AF-A0A925IJF6-F1
#
_entry.id   AF-A0A925IJF6-F1
#
_cell.length_a   1.000
_cell.length_b   1.000
_cell.length_c   1.000
_cell.angle_alpha   90.00
_cell.angle_beta   90.00
_cell.angle_gamma   90.00
#
_symmetry.space_group_name_H-M   'P 1'
#
loop_
_entity.id
_entity.type
_entity.pdbx_description
1 polymer ?
#
loop_
_entity_poly.entity_id
_entity_poly.type
_entity_poly.pdbx_seq_one_letter_code
_entity_poly.pdbx_strand_id
1 'polypeptide(L)'
;MIEKPESKLKILKNIQKLTPEVLDVALATLANPVFGLSLVVKKIAEKVASEANIQKEAEAEFQERVKNLKDDFPPLNTSSNISKTVSHLTDEINKLAEGAVKINDHALIEQVFIFYRSAQKKLLASTAKKPLPTEQLAHIKTELGLIRLKVMWADSQKSAALAQKFRNEDFIQEQARQLNIKEKALQIRAYIVFLIFIGGITAAIIMGSQIWSTESVIPWLNVPISIVFWSAIGSAANMLYRYYKKDDAINIDRELRRAWARPLVGIIMGVVTYLVAVSGLILIGAATPQNINIEIKPEILSLFAFVGSFSDKIFEGVVEKVGLIATSERNDEERLKSMIEILSGEKISGTKESIDKK
;
A
#
# COMPACT_ATOMS: atom_id res chain seq x y z
N MET A 1 4.16 -5.25 -35.40
CA MET A 1 4.63 -6.15 -34.32
C MET A 1 3.42 -6.55 -33.50
N ILE A 2 2.88 -7.74 -33.74
CA ILE A 2 1.69 -8.25 -33.05
C ILE A 2 2.19 -9.08 -31.86
N GLU A 3 1.89 -8.63 -30.65
CA GLU A 3 2.33 -9.24 -29.41
C GLU A 3 1.65 -10.62 -29.25
N LYS A 4 2.44 -11.70 -29.20
CA LYS A 4 1.93 -13.08 -29.12
C LYS A 4 1.14 -13.28 -27.80
N PRO A 5 -0.03 -13.94 -27.85
CA PRO A 5 -0.90 -14.16 -26.68
C PRO A 5 -0.35 -15.13 -25.61
N GLU A 6 0.85 -15.68 -25.79
CA GLU A 6 1.44 -16.68 -24.88
C GLU A 6 1.91 -16.10 -23.53
N SER A 7 2.16 -14.78 -23.42
CA SER A 7 2.61 -14.15 -22.17
C SER A 7 1.52 -14.09 -21.10
N LYS A 8 0.25 -13.90 -21.51
CA LYS A 8 -0.90 -13.80 -20.59
C LYS A 8 -1.23 -15.13 -19.89
N LEU A 9 -1.00 -16.25 -20.57
CA LEU A 9 -1.24 -17.60 -20.02
C LEU A 9 -0.24 -18.00 -18.94
N LYS A 10 1.01 -17.54 -19.01
CA LYS A 10 2.01 -17.76 -17.95
C LYS A 10 1.70 -16.96 -16.68
N ILE A 11 1.16 -15.75 -16.82
CA ILE A 11 0.78 -14.91 -15.67
C ILE A 11 -0.38 -15.56 -14.90
N LEU A 12 -1.38 -16.12 -15.60
CA LEU A 12 -2.52 -16.78 -14.97
C LEU A 12 -2.16 -18.06 -14.22
N LYS A 13 -1.21 -18.87 -14.72
CA LYS A 13 -0.74 -20.08 -14.03
C LYS A 13 0.04 -19.80 -12.74
N ASN A 14 0.72 -18.65 -12.65
CA ASN A 14 1.42 -18.26 -11.41
C ASN A 14 0.46 -17.73 -10.34
N ILE A 15 -0.67 -17.13 -10.73
CA ILE A 15 -1.71 -16.67 -9.78
C ILE A 15 -2.42 -17.86 -9.12
N GLN A 16 -2.57 -18.99 -9.84
CA GLN A 16 -3.14 -20.23 -9.30
C GLN A 16 -2.32 -20.89 -8.18
N LYS A 17 -1.05 -20.49 -7.98
CA LYS A 17 -0.20 -20.99 -6.89
C LYS A 17 -0.23 -20.12 -5.62
N LEU A 18 -0.95 -19.00 -5.62
CA LEU A 18 -1.14 -18.20 -4.42
C LEU A 18 -2.08 -18.97 -3.48
N THR A 19 -1.73 -19.02 -2.18
CA THR A 19 -2.61 -19.58 -1.15
C THR A 19 -3.98 -18.90 -1.23
N PRO A 20 -5.09 -19.63 -1.04
CA PRO A 20 -6.45 -19.11 -1.22
C PRO A 20 -6.70 -17.82 -0.43
N GLU A 21 -6.01 -17.64 0.69
CA GLU A 21 -6.07 -16.43 1.51
C GLU A 21 -5.55 -15.15 0.83
N VAL A 22 -4.51 -15.27 0.00
CA VAL A 22 -3.92 -14.15 -0.76
C VAL A 22 -4.78 -13.84 -2.00
N LEU A 23 -5.44 -14.86 -2.53
CA LEU A 23 -6.35 -14.70 -3.67
C LEU A 23 -7.60 -13.89 -3.27
N ASP A 24 -8.18 -14.15 -2.09
CA ASP A 24 -9.31 -13.36 -1.57
C ASP A 24 -8.94 -11.89 -1.37
N VAL A 25 -7.75 -11.64 -0.83
CA VAL A 25 -7.23 -10.28 -0.62
C VAL A 25 -7.00 -9.58 -1.97
N ALA A 26 -6.38 -10.27 -2.93
CA ALA A 26 -6.11 -9.71 -4.25
C ALA A 26 -7.41 -9.41 -5.02
N LEU A 27 -8.39 -10.31 -4.97
CA LEU A 27 -9.71 -10.13 -5.59
C LEU A 27 -10.51 -9.00 -4.92
N ALA A 28 -10.49 -8.92 -3.58
CA ALA A 28 -11.13 -7.84 -2.84
C ALA A 28 -10.46 -6.48 -3.12
N THR A 29 -9.14 -6.43 -3.24
CA THR A 29 -8.38 -5.21 -3.57
C THR A 29 -8.63 -4.75 -5.01
N LEU A 30 -8.79 -5.69 -5.95
CA LEU A 30 -9.15 -5.38 -7.35
C LEU A 30 -10.58 -4.87 -7.49
N ALA A 31 -11.51 -5.40 -6.69
CA ALA A 31 -12.91 -4.97 -6.71
C ALA A 31 -13.11 -3.64 -5.97
N ASN A 32 -12.43 -3.42 -4.85
CA ASN A 32 -12.45 -2.18 -4.08
C ASN A 32 -11.15 -2.03 -3.26
N PRO A 33 -10.23 -1.12 -3.64
CA PRO A 33 -8.90 -1.00 -3.02
C PRO A 33 -8.95 -0.75 -1.50
N VAL A 34 -9.96 0.00 -1.03
CA VAL A 34 -10.14 0.32 0.40
C VAL A 34 -10.59 -0.90 1.19
N PHE A 35 -11.45 -1.74 0.60
CA PHE A 35 -11.96 -2.96 1.21
C PHE A 35 -10.90 -4.08 1.24
N GLY A 36 -10.04 -4.15 0.22
CA GLY A 36 -8.92 -5.10 0.20
C GLY A 36 -7.92 -4.86 1.34
N LEU A 37 -7.66 -3.60 1.67
CA LEU A 37 -6.72 -3.22 2.73
C LEU A 37 -7.29 -3.52 4.14
N SER A 38 -8.60 -3.30 4.35
CA SER A 38 -9.26 -3.67 5.61
C SER A 38 -9.31 -5.18 5.84
N LEU A 39 -9.45 -5.98 4.77
CA LEU A 39 -9.38 -7.44 4.82
C LEU A 39 -7.98 -7.96 5.20
N VAL A 40 -6.92 -7.32 4.72
CA VAL A 40 -5.53 -7.65 5.13
C VAL A 40 -5.32 -7.37 6.60
N VAL A 41 -5.72 -6.20 7.08
CA VAL A 41 -5.60 -5.83 8.49
C VAL A 41 -6.42 -6.77 9.37
N LYS A 42 -7.64 -7.13 8.95
CA LYS A 42 -8.50 -8.08 9.65
C LYS A 42 -7.89 -9.48 9.71
N LYS A 43 -7.37 -10.02 8.61
CA LYS A 43 -6.72 -11.35 8.60
C LYS A 43 -5.42 -11.37 9.42
N ILE A 44 -4.64 -10.30 9.41
CA ILE A 44 -3.46 -10.16 10.27
C ILE A 44 -3.91 -10.14 11.75
N ALA A 45 -4.95 -9.38 12.09
CA ALA A 45 -5.47 -9.33 13.45
C ALA A 45 -6.05 -10.68 13.92
N GLU A 46 -6.79 -11.39 13.06
CA GLU A 46 -7.32 -12.73 13.34
C GLU A 46 -6.20 -13.76 13.54
N LYS A 47 -5.16 -13.70 12.70
CA LYS A 47 -3.97 -14.55 12.85
C LYS A 47 -3.24 -14.26 14.16
N VAL A 48 -2.97 -12.98 14.46
CA VAL A 48 -2.32 -12.56 15.72
C VAL A 48 -3.18 -12.96 16.93
N ALA A 49 -4.50 -12.84 16.85
CA ALA A 49 -5.41 -13.27 17.93
C ALA A 49 -5.42 -14.81 18.10
N SER A 50 -5.37 -15.57 17.01
CA SER A 50 -5.29 -17.04 17.07
C SER A 50 -3.95 -17.51 17.66
N GLU A 51 -2.83 -16.89 17.28
CA GLU A 51 -1.51 -17.17 17.83
C GLU A 51 -1.43 -16.81 19.32
N ALA A 52 -2.04 -15.68 19.72
CA ALA A 52 -2.12 -15.26 21.12
C ALA A 52 -2.97 -16.21 21.99
N ASN A 53 -4.07 -16.76 21.46
CA ASN A 53 -4.87 -17.74 22.18
C ASN A 53 -4.14 -19.08 22.35
N ILE A 54 -3.45 -19.56 21.30
CA ILE A 54 -2.61 -20.76 21.37
C ILE A 54 -1.49 -20.57 22.41
N GLN A 55 -0.87 -19.39 22.47
CA GLN A 55 0.13 -19.06 23.50
C GLN A 55 -0.47 -19.09 24.92
N LYS A 56 -1.63 -18.47 25.14
CA LYS A 56 -2.30 -18.47 26.45
C LYS A 56 -2.69 -19.86 26.93
N GLU A 57 -3.17 -20.70 26.02
CA GLU A 57 -3.53 -22.09 26.34
C GLU A 57 -2.30 -22.92 26.70
N ALA A 58 -1.20 -22.77 25.93
CA ALA A 58 0.07 -23.40 26.24
C ALA A 58 0.68 -22.91 27.57
N GLU A 59 0.55 -21.62 27.88
CA GLU A 59 0.99 -21.04 29.16
C GLU A 59 0.16 -21.57 30.33
N ALA A 60 -1.16 -21.67 30.19
CA ALA A 60 -2.06 -22.23 31.20
C ALA A 60 -1.76 -23.71 31.50
N GLU A 61 -1.61 -24.53 30.46
CA GLU A 61 -1.23 -25.95 30.60
C GLU A 61 0.12 -26.08 31.31
N PHE A 62 1.08 -25.22 30.98
CA PHE A 62 2.38 -25.21 31.63
C PHE A 62 2.29 -24.85 33.11
N GLN A 63 1.56 -23.78 33.46
CA GLN A 63 1.37 -23.36 34.85
C GLN A 63 0.72 -24.47 35.69
N GLU A 64 -0.24 -25.19 35.11
CA GLU A 64 -0.86 -26.35 35.75
C GLU A 64 0.15 -27.48 35.99
N ARG A 65 0.98 -27.81 35.00
CA ARG A 65 2.05 -28.82 35.15
C ARG A 65 3.06 -28.44 36.23
N VAL A 66 3.50 -27.17 36.26
CA VAL A 66 4.42 -26.67 37.31
C VAL A 66 3.79 -26.75 38.70
N LYS A 67 2.50 -26.45 38.81
CA LYS A 67 1.76 -26.55 40.06
C LYS A 67 1.70 -28.01 40.54
N ASN A 68 1.29 -28.94 39.67
CA ASN A 68 1.20 -30.36 40.00
C ASN A 68 2.57 -30.93 40.42
N LEU A 69 3.64 -30.55 39.72
CA LEU A 69 5.02 -30.91 40.08
C LEU A 69 5.45 -30.43 41.47
N LYS A 70 4.91 -29.30 41.94
CA LYS A 70 5.26 -28.74 43.26
C LYS A 70 4.63 -29.55 44.39
N ASP A 71 3.42 -30.06 44.15
CA ASP A 71 2.61 -30.78 45.14
C ASP A 71 2.95 -32.28 45.19
N ASP A 72 3.39 -32.88 44.07
CA ASP A 72 3.64 -34.32 43.94
C ASP A 72 5.06 -34.79 44.29
N PHE A 73 5.90 -33.99 44.96
CA PHE A 73 7.25 -34.47 45.34
C PHE A 73 7.18 -35.61 46.38
N PRO A 74 7.48 -36.87 46.02
CA PRO A 74 7.45 -37.96 47.00
C PRO A 74 8.57 -37.76 48.03
N PRO A 75 8.36 -38.13 49.31
CA PRO A 75 9.40 -38.06 50.32
C PRO A 75 10.59 -38.94 49.93
N LEU A 76 11.77 -38.34 49.84
CA LEU A 76 13.04 -39.00 49.49
C LEU A 76 13.57 -39.81 50.69
N ASN A 77 12.98 -40.97 50.97
CA ASN A 77 13.30 -41.81 52.13
C ASN A 77 14.13 -43.07 51.82
N THR A 78 14.24 -43.49 50.55
CA THR A 78 15.02 -44.67 50.12
C THR A 78 15.88 -44.38 48.89
N SER A 79 17.06 -45.00 48.78
CA SER A 79 18.02 -44.77 47.66
C SER A 79 17.45 -45.17 46.29
N SER A 80 16.66 -46.25 46.24
CA SER A 80 15.91 -46.67 45.04
C SER A 80 14.97 -45.57 44.53
N ASN A 81 14.27 -44.89 45.43
CA ASN A 81 13.34 -43.84 45.06
C ASN A 81 14.08 -42.58 44.57
N ILE A 82 15.25 -42.25 45.13
CA ILE A 82 16.02 -41.06 44.73
C ILE A 82 16.41 -41.12 43.26
N SER A 83 16.90 -42.27 42.76
CA SER A 83 17.32 -42.40 41.35
C SER A 83 16.13 -42.24 40.39
N LYS A 84 14.99 -42.89 40.67
CA LYS A 84 13.77 -42.75 39.86
C LYS A 84 13.19 -41.34 39.92
N THR A 85 13.20 -40.70 41.09
CA THR A 85 12.72 -39.32 41.23
C THR A 85 13.61 -38.36 40.47
N VAL A 86 14.94 -38.55 40.48
CA VAL A 86 15.88 -37.72 39.71
C VAL A 86 15.65 -37.89 38.21
N SER A 87 15.54 -39.11 37.70
CA SER A 87 15.31 -39.33 36.27
C SER A 87 13.97 -38.73 35.81
N HIS A 88 12.91 -38.91 36.60
CA HIS A 88 11.61 -38.30 36.33
C HIS A 88 11.67 -36.77 36.35
N LEU A 89 12.39 -36.19 37.31
CA LEU A 89 12.59 -34.73 37.36
C LEU A 89 13.35 -34.22 36.14
N THR A 90 14.40 -34.94 35.72
CA THR A 90 15.19 -34.58 34.55
C THR A 90 14.32 -34.58 33.29
N ASP A 91 13.49 -35.60 33.11
CA ASP A 91 12.57 -35.67 31.97
C ASP A 91 11.53 -34.56 31.98
N GLU A 92 10.93 -34.27 33.13
CA GLU A 92 9.97 -33.17 33.28
C GLU A 92 10.62 -31.80 33.06
N ILE A 93 11.82 -31.57 33.61
CA ILE A 93 12.58 -30.33 33.37
C ILE A 93 12.96 -30.20 31.90
N ASN A 94 13.33 -31.29 31.22
CA ASN A 94 13.60 -31.26 29.78
C ASN A 94 12.34 -30.90 28.98
N LYS A 95 11.18 -31.49 29.28
CA LYS A 95 9.91 -31.15 28.62
C LYS A 95 9.50 -29.70 28.87
N LEU A 96 9.64 -29.22 30.11
CA LEU A 96 9.34 -27.82 30.46
C LEU A 96 10.31 -26.86 29.77
N ALA A 97 11.60 -27.20 29.69
CA ALA A 97 12.58 -26.39 28.96
C ALA A 97 12.27 -26.34 27.46
N GLU A 98 11.91 -27.47 26.84
CA GLU A 98 11.51 -27.52 25.43
C GLU A 98 10.23 -26.72 25.16
N GLY A 99 9.23 -26.82 26.06
CA GLY A 99 8.00 -26.03 25.99
C GLY A 99 8.27 -24.53 26.14
N ALA A 100 9.05 -24.13 27.14
CA ALA A 100 9.38 -22.73 27.38
C ALA A 100 10.20 -22.11 26.23
N VAL A 101 11.12 -22.88 25.63
CA VAL A 101 11.86 -22.46 24.43
C VAL A 101 10.93 -22.27 23.23
N LYS A 102 9.95 -23.16 23.03
CA LYS A 102 8.95 -23.02 21.96
C LYS A 102 8.05 -21.80 22.13
N ILE A 103 7.62 -21.50 23.36
CA ILE A 103 6.70 -20.39 23.67
C ILE A 103 7.45 -19.04 23.72
N ASN A 104 8.78 -19.07 23.90
CA ASN A 104 9.66 -17.92 23.97
C ASN A 104 9.28 -16.92 25.10
N ASP A 105 8.78 -17.45 26.23
CA ASP A 105 8.33 -16.66 27.36
C ASP A 105 9.38 -16.57 28.48
N HIS A 106 9.68 -15.35 28.89
CA HIS A 106 10.64 -15.05 29.96
C HIS A 106 10.20 -15.56 31.32
N ALA A 107 8.93 -15.38 31.68
CA ALA A 107 8.44 -15.73 33.00
C ALA A 107 8.54 -17.25 33.21
N LEU A 108 8.23 -18.01 32.15
CA LEU A 108 8.29 -19.47 32.15
C LEU A 108 9.72 -20.01 32.31
N ILE A 109 10.68 -19.49 31.55
CA ILE A 109 12.09 -19.90 31.67
C ILE A 109 12.62 -19.60 33.08
N GLU A 110 12.27 -18.45 33.63
CA GLU A 110 12.69 -18.05 34.98
C GLU A 110 12.06 -18.94 36.07
N GLN A 111 10.79 -19.31 35.92
CA GLN A 111 10.13 -20.28 36.80
C GLN A 111 10.79 -21.66 36.75
N VAL A 112 11.17 -22.15 35.56
CA VAL A 112 11.93 -23.40 35.41
C VAL A 112 13.27 -23.29 36.14
N PHE A 113 13.94 -22.14 36.05
CA PHE A 113 15.20 -21.90 36.75
C PHE A 113 15.03 -21.92 38.28
N ILE A 114 14.00 -21.26 38.79
CA ILE A 114 13.67 -21.23 40.22
C ILE A 114 13.35 -22.64 40.71
N PHE A 115 12.55 -23.39 39.95
CA PHE A 115 12.22 -24.78 40.25
C PHE A 115 13.46 -25.66 40.31
N TYR A 116 14.31 -25.58 39.28
CA TYR A 116 15.59 -26.30 39.21
C TYR A 116 16.49 -26.01 40.42
N ARG A 117 16.65 -24.73 40.78
CA ARG A 117 17.48 -24.31 41.93
C ARG A 117 16.91 -24.82 43.26
N SER A 118 15.59 -24.84 43.39
CA SER A 118 14.88 -25.39 44.55
C SER A 118 15.07 -26.90 44.66
N ALA A 119 14.90 -27.63 43.56
CA ALA A 119 15.11 -29.08 43.48
C ALA A 119 16.56 -29.44 43.84
N GLN A 120 17.54 -28.72 43.27
CA GLN A 120 18.96 -28.90 43.58
C GLN A 120 19.25 -28.70 45.07
N LYS A 121 18.69 -27.65 45.69
CA LYS A 121 18.87 -27.36 47.12
C LYS A 121 18.28 -28.47 47.99
N LYS A 122 17.09 -28.99 47.66
CA LYS A 122 16.46 -30.11 48.36
C LYS A 122 17.29 -31.40 48.23
N LEU A 123 17.81 -31.68 47.03
CA LEU A 123 18.66 -32.83 46.77
C LEU A 123 19.95 -32.78 47.59
N LEU A 124 20.65 -31.64 47.58
CA LEU A 124 21.84 -31.43 48.40
C LEU A 124 21.55 -31.60 49.90
N ALA A 125 20.44 -31.04 50.40
CA ALA A 125 20.04 -31.18 51.80
C ALA A 125 19.71 -32.64 52.18
N SER A 126 19.15 -33.43 51.26
CA SER A 126 18.87 -34.86 51.48
C SER A 126 20.16 -35.69 51.53
N THR A 127 21.13 -35.40 50.65
CA THR A 127 22.43 -36.10 50.61
C THR A 127 23.28 -35.81 51.85
N ALA A 128 23.09 -34.65 52.50
CA ALA A 128 23.76 -34.33 53.75
C ALA A 128 23.28 -35.18 54.94
N LYS A 129 22.02 -35.65 54.92
CA LYS A 129 21.46 -36.49 55.99
C LYS A 129 21.80 -37.97 55.86
N LYS A 130 21.97 -38.46 54.62
CA LYS A 130 22.34 -39.85 54.35
C LYS A 130 23.24 -39.87 53.10
N PRO A 131 24.56 -40.14 53.25
CA PRO A 131 25.48 -40.07 52.13
C PRO A 131 25.12 -41.11 51.07
N LEU A 132 24.95 -40.67 49.83
CA LEU A 132 24.73 -41.57 48.69
C LEU A 132 26.05 -42.26 48.29
N PRO A 133 25.98 -43.44 47.67
CA PRO A 133 27.13 -44.07 47.01
C PRO A 133 27.80 -43.09 46.02
N THR A 134 29.12 -43.08 45.99
CA THR A 134 29.95 -42.12 45.24
C THR A 134 29.60 -42.08 43.75
N GLU A 135 29.26 -43.24 43.16
CA GLU A 135 28.84 -43.36 41.75
C GLU A 135 27.51 -42.66 41.46
N GLN A 136 26.51 -42.80 42.34
CA GLN A 136 25.21 -42.13 42.16
C GLN A 136 25.34 -40.61 42.30
N LEU A 137 26.20 -40.15 43.21
CA LEU A 137 26.48 -38.72 43.37
C LEU A 137 27.17 -38.13 42.13
N ALA A 138 28.09 -38.89 41.51
CA ALA A 138 28.75 -38.47 40.28
C ALA A 138 27.76 -38.34 39.12
N HIS A 139 26.89 -39.34 38.91
CA HIS A 139 25.85 -39.30 37.88
C HIS A 139 24.91 -38.10 38.04
N ILE A 140 24.42 -37.85 39.26
CA ILE A 140 23.54 -36.71 39.55
C ILE A 140 24.23 -35.36 39.27
N LYS A 141 25.52 -35.22 39.62
CA LYS A 141 26.28 -33.99 39.33
C LYS A 141 26.43 -33.76 37.82
N THR A 142 26.66 -34.81 37.04
CA THR A 142 26.78 -34.70 35.57
C THR A 142 25.47 -34.29 34.93
N GLU A 143 24.35 -34.91 35.31
CA GLU A 143 23.00 -34.55 34.83
C GLU A 143 22.63 -33.10 35.18
N LEU A 144 22.87 -32.67 36.43
CA LEU A 144 22.68 -31.28 36.83
C LEU A 144 23.59 -30.31 36.04
N GLY A 145 24.81 -30.72 35.72
CA GLY A 145 25.72 -29.96 34.86
C GLY A 145 25.17 -29.75 33.46
N LEU A 146 24.62 -30.79 32.84
CA LEU A 146 24.01 -30.75 31.52
C LEU A 146 22.76 -29.85 31.48
N ILE A 147 21.90 -29.96 32.49
CA ILE A 147 20.70 -29.09 32.60
C ILE A 147 21.12 -27.63 32.71
N ARG A 148 22.12 -27.31 33.54
CA ARG A 148 22.65 -25.94 33.67
C ARG A 148 23.18 -25.40 32.34
N LEU A 149 23.92 -26.21 31.58
CA LEU A 149 24.45 -25.84 30.26
C LEU A 149 23.34 -25.55 29.25
N LYS A 150 22.30 -26.40 29.18
CA LYS A 150 21.15 -26.18 28.30
C LYS A 150 20.43 -24.87 28.61
N VAL A 151 20.24 -24.59 29.89
CA VAL A 151 19.58 -23.37 30.35
C VAL A 151 20.40 -22.12 30.00
N MET A 152 21.73 -22.16 30.20
CA MET A 152 22.62 -21.06 29.79
C MET A 152 22.62 -20.85 28.26
N TRP A 153 22.55 -21.94 27.48
CA TRP A 153 22.47 -21.84 26.02
C TRP A 153 21.15 -21.22 25.55
N ALA A 154 20.03 -21.57 26.18
CA ALA A 154 18.72 -20.95 25.91
C ALA A 154 18.73 -19.44 26.22
N ASP A 155 19.36 -19.02 27.32
CA ASP A 155 19.51 -17.60 27.68
C ASP A 155 20.41 -16.84 26.68
N SER A 156 21.47 -17.49 26.18
CA SER A 156 22.32 -16.92 25.13
C SER A 156 21.59 -16.76 23.78
N GLN A 157 20.76 -17.73 23.38
CA GLN A 157 19.94 -17.62 22.17
C GLN A 157 18.96 -16.43 22.27
N LYS A 158 18.36 -16.25 23.45
CA LYS A 158 17.41 -15.17 23.72
C LYS A 158 18.06 -13.79 23.71
N SER A 159 19.22 -13.63 24.37
CA SER A 159 19.94 -12.35 24.34
C SER A 159 20.33 -11.94 22.92
N ALA A 160 20.69 -12.91 22.07
CA ALA A 160 20.92 -12.68 20.64
C ALA A 160 19.64 -12.25 19.90
N ALA A 161 18.50 -12.90 20.16
CA ALA A 161 17.21 -12.55 19.57
C ALA A 161 16.72 -11.16 20.00
N LEU A 162 16.87 -10.81 21.29
CA LEU A 162 16.57 -9.47 21.82
C LEU A 162 17.47 -8.40 21.19
N ALA A 163 18.77 -8.67 21.07
CA ALA A 163 19.70 -7.77 20.40
C ALA A 163 19.38 -7.57 18.91
N GLN A 164 18.77 -8.55 18.24
CA GLN A 164 18.21 -8.38 16.90
C GLN A 164 16.95 -7.52 16.92
N LYS A 165 16.06 -7.74 17.88
CA LYS A 165 14.82 -6.95 18.01
C LYS A 165 15.10 -5.47 18.25
N PHE A 166 15.99 -5.13 19.18
CA PHE A 166 16.40 -3.73 19.42
C PHE A 166 17.03 -3.10 18.18
N ARG A 167 17.90 -3.82 17.47
CA ARG A 167 18.47 -3.33 16.20
C ARG A 167 17.40 -3.06 15.14
N ASN A 168 16.36 -3.89 15.08
CA ASN A 168 15.25 -3.68 14.16
C ASN A 168 14.38 -2.48 14.58
N GLU A 169 14.14 -2.29 15.87
CA GLU A 169 13.38 -1.14 16.40
C GLU A 169 14.12 0.18 16.12
N ASP A 170 15.43 0.22 16.39
CA ASP A 170 16.28 1.38 16.07
C ASP A 170 16.26 1.68 14.57
N PHE A 171 16.33 0.64 13.73
CA PHE A 171 16.27 0.79 12.27
C PHE A 171 14.90 1.31 11.79
N ILE A 172 13.80 0.80 12.36
CA ILE A 172 12.45 1.28 12.06
C ILE A 172 12.28 2.74 12.50
N GLN A 173 12.80 3.09 13.67
CA GLN A 173 12.74 4.44 14.20
C GLN A 173 13.57 5.41 13.35
N GLU A 174 14.75 5.01 12.90
CA GLU A 174 15.59 5.81 12.00
C GLU A 174 14.94 5.98 10.63
N GLN A 175 14.33 4.93 10.07
CA GLN A 175 13.53 5.07 8.84
C GLN A 175 12.36 6.03 9.02
N ALA A 176 11.62 5.94 10.13
CA ALA A 176 10.53 6.85 10.43
C ALA A 176 11.01 8.30 10.57
N ARG A 177 12.20 8.52 11.14
CA ARG A 177 12.81 9.85 11.24
C ARG A 177 13.19 10.38 9.87
N GLN A 178 13.79 9.56 9.00
CA GLN A 178 14.13 9.95 7.64
C GLN A 178 12.90 10.26 6.79
N LEU A 179 11.80 9.52 6.96
CA LEU A 179 10.53 9.80 6.30
C LEU A 179 9.98 11.16 6.74
N ASN A 180 9.95 11.43 8.04
CA ASN A 180 9.52 12.74 8.57
C ASN A 180 10.35 13.92 8.03
N ILE A 181 11.67 13.76 7.89
CA ILE A 181 12.54 14.80 7.33
C ILE A 181 12.24 15.02 5.84
N LYS A 182 12.07 13.93 5.07
CA LYS A 182 11.73 14.00 3.64
C LYS A 182 10.36 14.63 3.40
N GLU A 183 9.36 14.30 4.21
CA GLU A 183 8.03 14.89 4.15
C GLU A 183 8.06 16.40 4.38
N LYS A 184 8.75 16.87 5.42
CA LYS A 184 8.90 18.31 5.69
C LYS A 184 9.59 19.06 4.54
N ALA A 185 10.68 18.51 4.02
CA ALA A 185 11.41 19.13 2.91
C ALA A 185 10.52 19.28 1.67
N LEU A 186 9.67 18.30 1.43
CA LEU A 186 8.81 18.27 0.25
C LEU A 186 7.53 19.12 0.45
N GLN A 187 7.02 19.24 1.68
CA GLN A 187 5.98 20.22 2.02
C GLN A 187 6.46 21.66 1.76
N ILE A 188 7.70 21.98 2.15
CA ILE A 188 8.32 23.29 1.88
C ILE A 188 8.41 23.54 0.37
N ARG A 189 8.84 22.55 -0.42
CA ARG A 189 8.90 22.69 -1.89
C ARG A 189 7.53 22.93 -2.50
N ALA A 190 6.50 22.20 -2.07
CA ALA A 190 5.13 22.41 -2.53
C ALA A 190 4.63 23.83 -2.22
N TYR A 191 4.93 24.33 -1.02
CA TYR A 191 4.60 25.69 -0.62
C TYR A 191 5.31 26.76 -1.48
N ILE A 192 6.60 26.55 -1.80
CA ILE A 192 7.35 27.46 -2.69
C ILE A 192 6.73 27.49 -4.09
N VAL A 193 6.42 26.32 -4.67
CA VAL A 193 5.76 26.26 -6.00
C VAL A 193 4.42 26.98 -5.97
N PHE A 194 3.65 26.81 -4.91
CA PHE A 194 2.37 27.48 -4.72
C PHE A 194 2.52 29.01 -4.64
N LEU A 195 3.52 29.50 -3.89
CA LEU A 195 3.82 30.94 -3.81
C LEU A 195 4.27 31.52 -5.15
N ILE A 196 5.15 30.82 -5.89
CA ILE A 196 5.58 31.24 -7.23
C ILE A 196 4.36 31.34 -8.15
N PHE A 197 3.45 30.38 -8.05
CA PHE A 197 2.26 30.33 -8.87
C PHE A 197 1.26 31.46 -8.54
N ILE A 198 0.98 31.72 -7.26
CA ILE A 198 0.18 32.89 -6.83
C ILE A 198 0.85 34.19 -7.26
N GLY A 199 2.17 34.29 -7.10
CA GLY A 199 2.94 35.45 -7.54
C GLY A 199 2.81 35.67 -9.05
N GLY A 200 2.90 34.60 -9.84
CA GLY A 200 2.70 34.62 -11.28
C GLY A 200 1.29 35.07 -11.69
N ILE A 201 0.25 34.55 -11.03
CA ILE A 201 -1.13 34.99 -11.28
C ILE A 201 -1.30 36.46 -10.91
N THR A 202 -0.86 36.88 -9.71
CA THR A 202 -0.98 38.27 -9.24
C THR A 202 -0.25 39.24 -10.18
N ALA A 203 0.97 38.90 -10.60
CA ALA A 203 1.73 39.68 -11.57
C ALA A 203 1.01 39.77 -12.93
N ALA A 204 0.44 38.66 -13.40
CA ALA A 204 -0.34 38.64 -14.63
C ALA A 204 -1.63 39.47 -14.52
N ILE A 205 -2.31 39.53 -13.36
CA ILE A 205 -3.46 40.42 -13.12
C ILE A 205 -3.02 41.88 -13.19
N ILE A 206 -1.94 42.25 -12.50
CA ILE A 206 -1.46 43.63 -12.45
C ILE A 206 -1.05 44.08 -13.85
N MET A 207 -0.21 43.30 -14.53
CA MET A 207 0.22 43.61 -15.90
C MET A 207 -0.97 43.59 -16.87
N GLY A 208 -1.87 42.62 -16.73
CA GLY A 208 -3.04 42.49 -17.57
C GLY A 208 -4.04 43.63 -17.41
N SER A 209 -4.24 44.13 -16.19
CA SER A 209 -5.11 45.28 -15.93
C SER A 209 -4.62 46.57 -16.60
N GLN A 210 -3.32 46.67 -16.87
CA GLN A 210 -2.71 47.83 -17.52
C GLN A 210 -2.58 47.66 -19.04
N ILE A 211 -2.48 46.43 -19.53
CA ILE A 211 -2.11 46.13 -20.93
C ILE A 211 -3.31 45.59 -21.73
N TRP A 212 -4.24 44.87 -21.10
CA TRP A 212 -5.29 44.16 -21.82
C TRP A 212 -6.46 45.09 -22.12
N SER A 213 -6.50 45.60 -23.34
CA SER A 213 -7.77 46.00 -23.95
C SER A 213 -8.61 44.75 -24.23
N THR A 214 -9.94 44.90 -24.22
CA THR A 214 -10.88 43.82 -24.59
C THR A 214 -10.65 43.26 -25.99
N GLU A 215 -9.90 43.97 -26.83
CA GLU A 215 -9.55 43.60 -28.21
C GLU A 215 -8.23 42.83 -28.32
N SER A 216 -7.49 42.66 -27.22
CA SER A 216 -6.19 41.99 -27.25
C SER A 216 -6.37 40.48 -27.47
N VAL A 217 -6.16 40.04 -28.71
CA VAL A 217 -6.22 38.64 -29.16
C VAL A 217 -4.84 38.05 -29.36
N ILE A 218 -4.68 36.76 -29.08
CA ILE A 218 -3.44 36.04 -29.37
C ILE A 218 -3.41 35.70 -30.87
N PRO A 219 -2.46 36.23 -31.67
CA PRO A 219 -2.57 36.26 -33.14
C PRO A 219 -2.76 34.90 -33.81
N TRP A 220 -2.10 33.85 -33.30
CA TRP A 220 -2.15 32.50 -33.89
C TRP A 220 -3.38 31.66 -33.50
N LEU A 221 -4.11 32.07 -32.48
CA LEU A 221 -5.23 31.32 -31.89
C LEU A 221 -6.55 32.06 -32.07
N ASN A 222 -6.48 33.39 -32.31
CA ASN A 222 -7.62 34.28 -32.37
C ASN A 222 -8.51 34.20 -31.11
N VAL A 223 -7.89 33.92 -29.96
CA VAL A 223 -8.56 33.83 -28.65
C VAL A 223 -8.19 35.07 -27.83
N PRO A 224 -9.16 35.76 -27.21
CA PRO A 224 -8.88 36.88 -26.33
C PRO A 224 -7.99 36.47 -25.16
N ILE A 225 -7.01 37.30 -24.80
CA ILE A 225 -6.07 37.00 -23.70
C ILE A 225 -6.82 36.79 -22.36
N SER A 226 -7.93 37.52 -22.16
CA SER A 226 -8.80 37.38 -20.98
C SER A 226 -9.30 35.94 -20.79
N ILE A 227 -9.65 35.24 -21.87
CA ILE A 227 -10.13 33.85 -21.84
C ILE A 227 -9.04 32.90 -21.36
N VAL A 228 -7.82 33.04 -21.90
CA VAL A 228 -6.67 32.21 -21.49
C VAL A 228 -6.35 32.46 -20.02
N PHE A 229 -6.42 33.71 -19.59
CA PHE A 229 -6.18 34.09 -18.21
C PHE A 229 -7.22 33.50 -17.23
N TRP A 230 -8.52 33.64 -17.53
CA TRP A 230 -9.57 33.03 -16.71
C TRP A 230 -9.52 31.51 -16.72
N SER A 231 -9.09 30.90 -17.83
CA SER A 231 -8.83 29.47 -17.92
C SER A 231 -7.72 29.04 -16.97
N ALA A 232 -6.63 29.81 -16.90
CA ALA A 232 -5.53 29.57 -15.96
C ALA A 232 -5.99 29.65 -14.49
N ILE A 233 -6.82 30.64 -14.15
CA ILE A 233 -7.38 30.78 -12.80
C ILE A 233 -8.30 29.60 -12.46
N GLY A 234 -9.18 29.18 -13.37
CA GLY A 234 -10.07 28.03 -13.10
C GLY A 234 -9.28 26.74 -12.89
N SER A 235 -8.21 26.53 -13.66
CA SER A 235 -7.33 25.38 -13.47
C SER A 235 -6.60 25.41 -12.12
N ALA A 236 -6.12 26.59 -11.71
CA ALA A 236 -5.52 26.81 -10.40
C ALA A 236 -6.48 26.49 -9.25
N ALA A 237 -7.72 26.97 -9.35
CA ALA A 237 -8.74 26.77 -8.35
C ALA A 237 -9.08 25.27 -8.18
N ASN A 238 -9.15 24.52 -9.29
CA ASN A 238 -9.35 23.07 -9.25
C ASN A 238 -8.17 22.35 -8.59
N MET A 239 -6.93 22.75 -8.91
CA MET A 239 -5.75 22.20 -8.26
C MET A 239 -5.77 22.44 -6.74
N LEU A 240 -6.12 23.65 -6.31
CA LEU A 240 -6.25 24.00 -4.89
C LEU A 240 -7.36 23.19 -4.21
N TYR A 241 -8.54 23.09 -4.84
CA TYR A 241 -9.66 22.31 -4.33
C TYR A 241 -9.27 20.85 -4.07
N ARG A 242 -8.55 20.23 -5.01
CA ARG A 242 -8.12 18.83 -4.86
C ARG A 242 -7.01 18.65 -3.82
N TYR A 243 -6.13 19.64 -3.68
CA TYR A 243 -5.12 19.64 -2.62
C TYR A 243 -5.79 19.65 -1.24
N TYR A 244 -6.84 20.46 -1.06
CA TYR A 244 -7.59 20.53 0.20
C TYR A 244 -8.45 19.30 0.49
N LYS A 245 -8.92 18.58 -0.54
CA LYS A 245 -9.88 17.47 -0.39
C LYS A 245 -9.22 16.08 -0.28
N LYS A 246 -7.92 15.96 -0.54
CA LYS A 246 -7.22 14.67 -0.45
C LYS A 246 -6.61 14.50 0.94
N ASP A 247 -7.19 13.63 1.74
CA ASP A 247 -6.62 13.14 3.01
C ASP A 247 -5.52 12.08 2.81
N ASP A 248 -5.23 11.69 1.57
CA ASP A 248 -4.28 10.62 1.26
C ASP A 248 -2.85 11.13 1.18
N ALA A 249 -2.05 10.81 2.20
CA ALA A 249 -0.60 11.03 2.30
C ALA A 249 0.23 10.19 1.29
N ILE A 250 -0.22 10.01 0.05
CA ILE A 250 0.36 9.07 -0.91
C ILE A 250 1.19 9.81 -1.96
N ASN A 251 2.51 9.69 -1.82
CA ASN A 251 3.55 9.96 -2.83
C ASN A 251 3.46 11.33 -3.52
N ILE A 252 3.75 12.36 -2.74
CA ILE A 252 3.76 13.76 -3.22
C ILE A 252 4.73 13.96 -4.39
N ASP A 253 5.80 13.17 -4.55
CA ASP A 253 6.74 13.34 -5.68
C ASP A 253 6.09 13.03 -7.04
N ARG A 254 5.26 11.98 -7.11
CA ARG A 254 4.48 11.65 -8.32
C ARG A 254 3.33 12.65 -8.52
N GLU A 255 2.73 13.11 -7.43
CA GLU A 255 1.69 14.13 -7.50
C GLU A 255 2.22 15.50 -7.91
N LEU A 256 3.43 15.89 -7.51
CA LEU A 256 4.05 17.16 -7.88
C LEU A 256 4.35 17.20 -9.39
N ARG A 257 4.85 16.09 -9.95
CA ARG A 257 5.01 15.98 -11.42
C ARG A 257 3.67 16.08 -12.14
N ARG A 258 2.62 15.47 -11.57
CA ARG A 258 1.24 15.58 -12.10
C ARG A 258 0.62 16.97 -11.85
N ALA A 259 1.07 17.69 -10.83
CA ALA A 259 0.62 19.01 -10.47
C ALA A 259 1.08 20.07 -11.48
N TRP A 260 2.19 19.87 -12.19
CA TRP A 260 2.60 20.74 -13.29
C TRP A 260 1.80 20.51 -14.57
N ALA A 261 1.44 19.27 -14.88
CA ALA A 261 0.68 18.95 -16.09
C ALA A 261 -0.76 19.50 -16.02
N ARG A 262 -1.35 19.59 -14.82
CA ARG A 262 -2.76 19.92 -14.63
C ARG A 262 -3.13 21.38 -14.95
N PRO A 263 -2.39 22.40 -14.49
CA PRO A 263 -2.57 23.79 -14.91
C PRO A 263 -2.60 23.95 -16.43
N LEU A 264 -1.66 23.28 -17.10
CA LEU A 264 -1.58 23.30 -18.56
C LEU A 264 -2.83 22.68 -19.20
N VAL A 265 -3.26 21.51 -18.72
CA VAL A 265 -4.48 20.84 -19.19
C VAL A 265 -5.71 21.73 -18.96
N GLY A 266 -5.85 22.35 -17.79
CA GLY A 266 -7.00 23.22 -17.53
C GLY A 266 -6.99 24.49 -18.40
N ILE A 267 -5.84 25.09 -18.68
CA ILE A 267 -5.73 26.20 -19.64
C ILE A 267 -6.21 25.76 -21.02
N ILE A 268 -5.67 24.64 -21.52
CA ILE A 268 -6.07 24.07 -22.82
C ILE A 268 -7.59 23.83 -22.83
N MET A 269 -8.13 23.29 -21.75
CA MET A 269 -9.57 22.99 -21.66
C MET A 269 -10.46 24.20 -21.58
N GLY A 270 -10.06 25.25 -20.87
CA GLY A 270 -10.82 26.51 -20.88
C GLY A 270 -10.84 27.15 -22.28
N VAL A 271 -9.73 27.07 -23.01
CA VAL A 271 -9.65 27.52 -24.42
C VAL A 271 -10.55 26.67 -25.33
N VAL A 272 -10.50 25.33 -25.21
CA VAL A 272 -11.37 24.43 -25.98
C VAL A 272 -12.85 24.71 -25.68
N THR A 273 -13.19 24.88 -24.40
CA THR A 273 -14.57 25.19 -23.97
C THR A 273 -15.05 26.51 -24.54
N TYR A 274 -14.19 27.53 -24.56
CA TYR A 274 -14.47 28.80 -25.22
C TYR A 274 -14.74 28.62 -26.73
N LEU A 275 -13.88 27.88 -27.45
CA LEU A 275 -14.06 27.64 -28.88
C LEU A 275 -15.36 26.88 -29.17
N VAL A 276 -15.70 25.88 -28.37
CA VAL A 276 -16.97 25.14 -28.47
C VAL A 276 -18.16 26.07 -28.23
N ALA A 277 -18.09 26.92 -27.20
CA ALA A 277 -19.15 27.88 -26.90
C ALA A 277 -19.37 28.87 -28.04
N VAL A 278 -18.29 29.48 -28.56
CA VAL A 278 -18.34 30.41 -29.69
C VAL A 278 -18.88 29.71 -30.95
N SER A 279 -18.42 28.49 -31.24
CA SER A 279 -18.89 27.72 -32.40
C SER A 279 -20.37 27.37 -32.28
N GLY A 280 -20.83 26.97 -31.09
CA GLY A 280 -22.24 26.68 -30.82
C GLY A 280 -23.12 27.92 -30.95
N LEU A 281 -22.65 29.08 -30.49
CA LEU A 281 -23.33 30.35 -30.63
C LEU A 281 -23.46 30.77 -32.11
N ILE A 282 -22.41 30.58 -32.92
CA ILE A 282 -22.47 30.84 -34.37
C ILE A 282 -23.49 29.92 -35.05
N LEU A 283 -23.50 28.63 -34.70
CA LEU A 283 -24.42 27.65 -35.28
C LEU A 283 -25.89 27.96 -34.95
N ILE A 284 -26.18 28.32 -33.70
CA ILE A 284 -27.53 28.71 -33.26
C ILE A 284 -27.94 30.01 -33.95
N GLY A 285 -27.05 31.01 -33.99
CA GLY A 285 -27.29 32.28 -34.67
C GLY A 285 -27.59 32.11 -36.16
N ALA A 286 -26.89 31.21 -36.84
CA ALA A 286 -27.13 30.89 -38.25
C ALA A 286 -28.47 30.16 -38.49
N ALA A 287 -28.96 29.40 -37.51
CA ALA A 287 -30.20 28.65 -37.61
C ALA A 287 -31.47 29.47 -37.30
N THR A 288 -31.33 30.63 -36.64
CA THR A 288 -32.45 31.55 -36.38
C THR A 288 -32.46 32.69 -37.41
N PRO A 289 -33.36 32.67 -38.41
CA PRO A 289 -33.43 33.68 -39.48
C PRO A 289 -33.99 35.04 -39.01
N GLN A 290 -34.28 35.22 -37.72
CA GLN A 290 -34.63 36.53 -37.17
C GLN A 290 -33.38 37.14 -36.54
N ASN A 291 -33.19 38.41 -36.86
CA ASN A 291 -32.05 39.27 -36.58
C ASN A 291 -31.88 39.55 -35.06
N ILE A 292 -31.75 38.50 -34.25
CA ILE A 292 -31.46 38.63 -32.82
C ILE A 292 -29.99 39.01 -32.74
N ASN A 293 -29.73 40.30 -32.62
CA ASN A 293 -28.40 40.82 -32.32
C ASN A 293 -28.09 40.50 -30.86
N ILE A 294 -27.79 39.23 -30.59
CA ILE A 294 -27.38 38.76 -29.26
C ILE A 294 -25.97 39.31 -29.05
N GLU A 295 -25.89 40.48 -28.43
CA GLU A 295 -24.62 41.01 -27.94
C GLU A 295 -24.14 40.11 -26.80
N ILE A 296 -23.29 39.13 -27.15
CA ILE A 296 -22.72 38.20 -26.18
C ILE A 296 -21.72 38.99 -25.35
N LYS A 297 -22.11 39.27 -24.11
CA LYS A 297 -21.24 39.91 -23.13
C LYS A 297 -19.97 39.06 -22.93
N PRO A 298 -18.76 39.63 -23.13
CA PRO A 298 -17.49 38.90 -23.04
C PRO A 298 -17.26 38.25 -21.66
N GLU A 299 -17.93 38.75 -20.63
CA GLU A 299 -17.96 38.19 -19.28
C GLU A 299 -18.55 36.77 -19.26
N ILE A 300 -19.57 36.49 -20.07
CA ILE A 300 -20.21 35.17 -20.15
C ILE A 300 -19.25 34.15 -20.75
N LEU A 301 -18.54 34.54 -21.82
CA LEU A 301 -17.53 33.68 -22.46
C LEU A 301 -16.36 33.40 -21.52
N SER A 302 -15.95 34.39 -20.73
CA SER A 302 -14.93 34.24 -19.69
C SER A 302 -15.36 33.28 -18.59
N LEU A 303 -16.63 33.33 -18.18
CA LEU A 303 -17.20 32.40 -17.21
C LEU A 303 -17.20 30.96 -17.74
N PHE A 304 -17.58 30.73 -19.00
CA PHE A 304 -17.52 29.40 -19.61
C PHE A 304 -16.10 28.85 -19.66
N ALA A 305 -15.13 29.68 -20.01
CA ALA A 305 -13.73 29.30 -20.03
C ALA A 305 -13.22 28.91 -18.63
N PHE A 306 -13.59 29.68 -17.60
CA PHE A 306 -13.28 29.38 -16.21
C PHE A 306 -13.93 28.06 -15.73
N VAL A 307 -15.22 27.85 -16.00
CA VAL A 307 -15.92 26.64 -15.58
C VAL A 307 -15.38 25.40 -16.30
N GLY A 308 -15.08 25.53 -17.59
CA GLY A 308 -14.48 24.48 -18.40
C GLY A 308 -13.08 24.09 -17.92
N SER A 309 -12.27 25.06 -17.50
CA SER A 309 -10.93 24.78 -16.95
C SER A 309 -10.95 24.27 -15.50
N PHE A 310 -11.99 24.59 -14.74
CA PHE A 310 -12.15 24.14 -13.36
C PHE A 310 -12.67 22.70 -13.25
N SER A 311 -13.53 22.25 -14.18
CA SER A 311 -14.25 20.99 -14.02
C SER A 311 -13.64 19.81 -14.79
N ASP A 312 -12.88 18.97 -14.08
CA ASP A 312 -12.39 17.68 -14.59
C ASP A 312 -13.55 16.80 -15.13
N LYS A 313 -14.74 16.88 -14.53
CA LYS A 313 -15.91 16.09 -14.95
C LYS A 313 -16.52 16.57 -16.26
N ILE A 314 -16.56 17.89 -16.46
CA ILE A 314 -16.99 18.46 -17.74
C ILE A 314 -15.99 18.03 -18.82
N PHE A 315 -14.69 18.06 -18.50
CA PHE A 315 -13.65 17.56 -19.40
C PHE A 315 -13.84 16.08 -19.76
N GLU A 316 -13.98 15.19 -18.77
CA GLU A 316 -14.21 13.76 -19.02
C GLU A 316 -15.43 13.56 -19.93
N GLY A 317 -16.53 14.25 -19.65
CA GLY A 317 -17.74 14.16 -20.47
C GLY A 317 -17.59 14.72 -21.89
N VAL A 318 -16.83 15.80 -22.08
CA VAL A 318 -16.56 16.36 -23.42
C VAL A 318 -15.63 15.44 -24.21
N VAL A 319 -14.54 14.96 -23.62
CA VAL A 319 -13.60 14.05 -24.29
C VAL A 319 -14.25 12.72 -24.63
N GLU A 320 -15.06 12.17 -23.72
CA GLU A 320 -15.80 10.95 -23.98
C GLU A 320 -16.76 11.14 -25.18
N LYS A 321 -17.55 12.22 -25.19
CA LYS A 321 -18.48 12.49 -26.29
C LYS A 321 -17.78 12.80 -27.62
N VAL A 322 -16.75 13.65 -27.62
CA VAL A 322 -15.99 13.99 -28.82
C VAL A 322 -15.21 12.78 -29.32
N GLY A 323 -14.63 11.99 -28.41
CA GLY A 323 -13.94 10.74 -28.73
C GLY A 323 -14.87 9.69 -29.33
N LEU A 324 -16.10 9.58 -28.82
CA LEU A 324 -17.14 8.72 -29.39
C LEU A 324 -17.54 9.15 -30.81
N ILE A 325 -17.67 10.45 -31.07
CA ILE A 325 -17.97 10.98 -32.41
C ILE A 325 -16.80 10.67 -33.37
N ALA A 326 -15.57 10.96 -32.96
CA ALA A 326 -14.39 10.73 -33.80
C ALA A 326 -14.13 9.23 -34.08
N THR A 327 -14.47 8.35 -33.14
CA THR A 327 -14.37 6.89 -33.33
C THR A 327 -15.54 6.32 -34.14
N SER A 328 -16.73 6.93 -34.06
CA SER A 328 -17.88 6.59 -34.91
C SER A 328 -17.57 6.88 -36.38
N GLU A 329 -17.09 8.09 -36.70
CA GLU A 329 -16.76 8.46 -38.10
C GLU A 329 -15.70 7.54 -38.71
N ARG A 330 -14.68 7.17 -37.94
CA ARG A 330 -13.64 6.25 -38.41
C ARG A 330 -14.20 4.84 -38.68
N ASN A 331 -15.13 4.37 -37.85
CA ASN A 331 -15.77 3.08 -38.04
C ASN A 331 -16.75 3.11 -39.24
N ASP A 332 -17.37 4.27 -39.50
CA ASP A 332 -18.24 4.48 -40.65
C ASP A 332 -17.43 4.59 -41.97
N GLU A 333 -16.23 5.17 -41.95
CA GLU A 333 -15.30 5.12 -43.09
C GLU A 333 -14.82 3.69 -43.39
N GLU A 334 -14.47 2.91 -42.36
CA GLU A 334 -14.08 1.50 -42.54
C GLU A 334 -15.25 0.65 -43.07
N ARG A 335 -16.48 0.94 -42.60
CA ARG A 335 -17.71 0.34 -43.15
C ARG A 335 -17.96 0.76 -44.59
N LEU A 336 -17.83 2.04 -44.93
CA LEU A 336 -17.97 2.52 -46.31
C LEU A 336 -16.92 1.91 -47.23
N LYS A 337 -15.68 1.80 -46.77
CA LYS A 337 -14.59 1.18 -47.53
C LYS A 337 -14.86 -0.30 -47.81
N SER A 338 -15.32 -1.06 -46.79
CA SER A 338 -15.70 -2.46 -46.98
C SER A 338 -16.94 -2.63 -47.88
N MET A 339 -17.92 -1.72 -47.81
CA MET A 339 -19.08 -1.74 -48.72
C MET A 339 -18.68 -1.41 -50.16
N ILE A 340 -17.78 -0.43 -50.37
CA ILE A 340 -17.24 -0.10 -51.69
C ILE A 340 -16.43 -1.27 -52.26
N GLU A 341 -15.64 -1.95 -51.44
CA GLU A 341 -14.87 -3.15 -51.84
C GLU A 341 -15.79 -4.33 -52.21
N ILE A 342 -16.91 -4.51 -51.52
CA ILE A 342 -17.93 -5.50 -51.88
C ILE A 342 -18.63 -5.12 -53.19
N LEU A 343 -18.96 -3.83 -53.38
CA LEU A 343 -19.68 -3.34 -54.56
C LEU A 343 -18.81 -3.23 -55.81
N SER A 344 -17.50 -2.96 -55.67
CA SER A 344 -16.56 -2.88 -56.79
C SER A 344 -16.24 -4.26 -57.38
N GLY A 345 -16.61 -5.35 -56.70
CA GLY A 345 -16.35 -6.72 -57.15
C GLY A 345 -14.86 -7.08 -57.19
N GLU A 346 -14.00 -6.21 -56.65
CA GLU A 346 -12.56 -6.39 -56.60
C GLU A 346 -12.23 -7.33 -55.43
N LYS A 347 -12.47 -8.63 -55.64
CA LYS A 347 -11.94 -9.68 -54.76
C LYS A 347 -10.41 -9.52 -54.72
N ILE A 348 -9.88 -8.99 -53.63
CA ILE A 348 -8.44 -9.01 -53.36
C ILE A 348 -8.01 -10.49 -53.23
N SER A 349 -7.60 -11.08 -54.35
CA SER A 349 -7.08 -12.45 -54.45
C SER A 349 -5.63 -12.54 -53.95
N GLY A 350 -5.30 -11.83 -52.87
CA GLY A 350 -3.93 -11.48 -52.52
C GLY A 350 -3.58 -11.74 -51.06
N THR A 351 -3.95 -12.88 -50.46
CA THR A 351 -3.32 -13.32 -49.20
C THR A 351 -3.37 -14.84 -49.02
N LYS A 352 -2.66 -15.57 -49.88
CA LYS A 352 -2.26 -16.97 -49.62
C LYS A 352 -0.91 -17.26 -50.26
N GLU A 353 0.17 -16.62 -49.80
CA GLU A 353 1.51 -17.16 -50.05
C GLU A 353 2.55 -16.55 -49.10
N SER A 354 2.65 -17.09 -47.88
CA SER A 354 3.92 -17.20 -47.13
C SER A 354 3.71 -17.91 -45.80
N ILE A 355 3.29 -19.19 -45.85
CA ILE A 355 3.56 -20.14 -44.78
C ILE A 355 4.13 -21.38 -45.45
N ASP A 356 5.34 -21.24 -45.99
CA ASP A 356 6.30 -22.33 -46.13
C ASP A 356 7.63 -21.76 -46.61
N LYS A 357 8.54 -21.50 -45.66
CA LYS A 357 9.98 -21.80 -45.78
C LYS A 357 10.76 -21.27 -44.56
N LYS A 358 11.38 -22.25 -43.89
CA LYS A 358 12.48 -22.21 -42.90
C LYS A 358 12.12 -21.99 -41.43
#